data_AF-A0A7W1A8D0-F1
#
_entry.id   AF-A0A7W1A8D0-F1
#
_cell.length_a   1.000
_cell.length_b   1.000
_cell.length_c   1.000
_cell.angle_alpha   90.00
_cell.angle_beta   90.00
_cell.angle_gamma   90.00
#
_symmetry.space_group_name_H-M   'P 1'
#
loop_
_entity.id
_entity.type
_entity.pdbx_description
1 polymer ?
#
loop_
_entity_poly.entity_id
_entity_poly.type
_entity_poly.pdbx_seq_one_letter_code
_entity_poly.pdbx_strand_id
1 'polypeptide(L)' 'CGARSSDGLEMLVRQAGLAFTLWFKREAPLEQMRSAARTAIQA' A
#
# COMPACT_ATOMS: atom_id res chain seq x y z
N CYS A 1 -22.41 -15.78 0.16
CA CYS A 1 -21.80 -15.29 1.42
C CYS A 1 -21.31 -13.85 1.20
N GLY A 2 -21.44 -12.96 2.19
CA GLY A 2 -21.18 -11.51 2.04
C GLY A 2 -19.81 -11.04 2.55
N ALA A 3 -18.75 -11.83 2.31
CA ALA A 3 -17.41 -11.49 2.79
C ALA A 3 -16.76 -10.41 1.91
N ARG A 4 -16.05 -9.46 2.54
CA ARG A 4 -15.21 -8.47 1.84
C ARG A 4 -13.80 -9.03 1.70
N SER A 5 -13.27 -9.02 0.48
CA SER A 5 -11.90 -9.45 0.18
C SER A 5 -10.95 -8.25 0.04
N SER A 6 -9.68 -8.50 0.27
CA SER A 6 -8.57 -7.60 -0.02
C SER A 6 -7.49 -8.40 -0.74
N ASP A 7 -6.80 -7.78 -1.69
CA ASP A 7 -5.77 -8.44 -2.49
C ASP A 7 -4.38 -8.36 -1.82
N GLY A 8 -3.42 -9.14 -2.35
CA GLY A 8 -2.05 -9.14 -1.82
C GLY A 8 -1.33 -7.81 -2.04
N LEU A 9 -1.74 -7.01 -3.03
CA LEU A 9 -1.14 -5.69 -3.29
C LEU A 9 -1.52 -4.70 -2.17
N GLU A 10 -2.78 -4.68 -1.75
CA GLU A 10 -3.24 -3.85 -0.64
C GLU A 10 -2.55 -4.22 0.68
N MET A 11 -2.30 -5.51 0.91
CA MET A 11 -1.50 -5.97 2.05
C MET A 11 -0.07 -5.39 2.00
N LEU A 12 0.62 -5.52 0.86
CA LEU A 12 2.00 -5.04 0.69
C LEU A 12 2.11 -3.50 0.77
N VAL A 13 1.14 -2.76 0.20
CA VAL A 13 1.11 -1.29 0.28
C VAL A 13 0.97 -0.83 1.73
N ARG A 14 0.14 -1.51 2.54
CA ARG A 14 0.01 -1.20 3.97
C ARG A 14 1.27 -1.52 4.75
N GLN A 15 1.91 -2.65 4.47
CA GLN A 15 3.21 -2.99 5.06
C GLN A 15 4.27 -1.93 4.74
N ALA A 16 4.35 -1.49 3.48
CA ALA A 16 5.26 -0.43 3.07
C ALA A 16 4.93 0.91 3.75
N GLY A 17 3.65 1.24 3.96
CA GLY A 17 3.24 2.43 4.69
C GLY A 17 3.70 2.45 6.15
N LEU A 18 3.68 1.29 6.83
CA LEU A 18 4.23 1.16 8.17
C LEU A 18 5.75 1.44 8.17
N ALA A 19 6.49 0.84 7.24
CA ALA A 19 7.93 1.07 7.10
C ALA A 19 8.26 2.54 6.80
N PHE A 20 7.51 3.16 5.88
CA PHE A 20 7.64 4.58 5.55
C PHE A 20 7.45 5.47 6.78
N THR A 21 6.40 5.20 7.57
CA THR A 21 6.12 5.97 8.79
C THR A 21 7.25 5.84 9.80
N LEU A 22 7.81 4.65 9.96
CA LEU A 22 8.93 4.39 10.88
C LEU A 22 10.20 5.14 10.47
N TRP A 23 10.53 5.19 9.18
CA TRP A 23 11.73 5.83 8.66
C TRP A 23 11.62 7.35 8.58
N PHE A 24 10.54 7.85 8.02
CA PHE A 24 10.40 9.28 7.72
C PHE A 24 9.71 10.07 8.84
N LYS A 25 9.27 9.40 9.91
CA LYS A 25 8.58 10.01 11.07
C LYS A 25 7.39 10.90 10.66
N ARG A 26 6.69 10.49 9.59
CA ARG A 26 5.52 11.18 9.04
C ARG A 26 4.51 10.14 8.56
N GLU A 27 3.25 10.54 8.45
CA GLU A 27 2.21 9.67 7.90
C GLU A 27 2.53 9.25 6.46
N ALA A 28 2.29 7.97 6.15
CA ALA A 28 2.52 7.42 4.84
C ALA A 28 1.45 7.86 3.83
N PRO A 29 1.86 8.36 2.65
CA PRO A 29 0.93 8.72 1.57
C PRO A 29 0.40 7.47 0.86
N LEU A 30 -0.47 6.69 1.52
CA LEU A 30 -0.91 5.37 1.07
C LEU A 30 -1.57 5.37 -0.32
N GLU A 31 -2.33 6.41 -0.64
CA GLU A 31 -2.98 6.54 -1.96
C GLU A 31 -1.96 6.67 -3.09
N GLN A 32 -0.92 7.49 -2.88
CA GLN A 32 0.16 7.66 -3.85
C GLN A 32 1.00 6.38 -3.96
N MET A 33 1.29 5.72 -2.84
CA MET A 33 2.00 4.44 -2.82
C MET A 33 1.21 3.35 -3.55
N ARG A 34 -0.11 3.29 -3.38
CA ARG A 34 -0.99 2.36 -4.09
C ARG A 34 -0.99 2.62 -5.60
N SER A 35 -1.13 3.89 -5.99
CA SER A 35 -1.11 4.29 -7.41
C SER A 35 0.22 3.91 -8.06
N ALA A 36 1.35 4.24 -7.43
CA ALA A 36 2.68 3.92 -7.93
C ALA A 36 2.90 2.40 -8.04
N ALA A 37 2.48 1.62 -7.04
CA ALA A 37 2.62 0.16 -7.07
C ALA A 37 1.79 -0.49 -8.18
N ARG A 38 0.58 0.02 -8.45
CA ARG A 38 -0.25 -0.44 -9.57
C ARG A 38 0.43 -0.17 -10.92
N THR A 39 0.98 1.03 -11.11
CA THR A 39 1.73 1.38 -12.32
C THR A 39 2.98 0.50 -12.47
N ALA A 40 3.72 0.25 -11.40
CA ALA A 40 4.96 -0.52 -11.43
C ALA A 40 4.77 -2.00 -11.81
N ILE A 41 3.63 -2.61 -11.47
CA ILE A 41 3.33 -4.01 -11.79
C ILE A 41 2.79 -4.16 -13.23
N GLN A 42 2.32 -3.07 -13.85
CA GLN A 42 1.78 -3.05 -15.21
C GLN A 42 2.84 -2.71 -16.27
N ALA A 43 4.02 -2.26 -15.85
CA ALA A 43 5.17 -1.95 -16.70
C ALA A 43 6.09 -3.18 -16.85
#